data_AF-A0A5C5TYK6-F1
#
_entry.id   AF-A0A5C5TYK6-F1
#
_cell.length_a   1.000
_cell.length_b   1.000
_cell.length_c   1.000
_cell.angle_alpha   90.00
_cell.angle_beta   90.00
_cell.angle_gamma   90.00
#
_symmetry.space_group_name_H-M   'P 1'
#
loop_
_entity.id
_entity.type
_entity.pdbx_description
1 polymer ?
#
loop_
_entity_poly.entity_id
_entity_poly.type
_entity_poly.pdbx_seq_one_letter_code
_entity_poly.pdbx_strand_id
1 'polypeptide(L)'
;MRLDGLLGEALEANRRGRLSTFITGPDSPAIAIFDPAHREHNEEGDWYGEHAGKWLAAAAKAAARSDDADLRGRVLAVADHLLQVQAADGYLGTYAPARRFMVPQPPRPESWNGEPALRTWDIWTHAYLLLGLMEVHRCFGQIRHLDGARRIADLCWRVFCEQGLDITSVGNHHGMSATVLLDPAAALYLETGEPRYLELAERILEQANAQPRLALLDRALAGADPSEIATGKAYQLCWNLVGLARLYRATGREDLRRALDLQWQAIRDHHLSLGGGPFGGIGHRSREVFNPAGVFDPEAYIETCSVLAWIQLNRELLAITGDVRHAEEIERSAYNDLLGAQAPNGEDWVYYSFANGRRIHTNYWRCCKSSGAMALEELPAVAWAHDERGVVANLLGPGQARLPLPGGGQALLRQRTGYPFAGSVRIEVEPDAPARFRLRVRVPAWADGATLAVAGGAPAPVAAGAYADIEREWAPGDAVVLELPMRPRVHRRVHRNVQESRAPDGSPVRQQVLHNAWLALSRGPLAYATGLIDGFKPRETVRLPGDDATLRIEELPPAGEGAAPVLRLHCEGRAPLDFEPWYAAGGRRDRCWRLTWLHLAPSPDGRAHDDCGAM
;
A
#
# COMPACT_ATOMS: atom_id res chain seq x y z
N MET A 1 -2.26 -18.19 10.18
CA MET A 1 -1.91 -17.05 11.07
C MET A 1 -3.17 -16.24 11.33
N ARG A 2 -3.35 -15.67 12.52
CA ARG A 2 -4.53 -14.89 12.89
C ARG A 2 -4.10 -13.53 13.44
N LEU A 3 -4.67 -12.46 12.89
CA LEU A 3 -4.61 -11.13 13.49
C LEU A 3 -5.91 -10.90 14.24
N ASP A 4 -5.83 -10.33 15.44
CA ASP A 4 -6.95 -9.94 16.27
C ASP A 4 -6.97 -8.39 16.38
N GLY A 5 -7.85 -7.82 17.21
CA GLY A 5 -7.98 -6.36 17.39
C GLY A 5 -8.38 -5.64 16.09
N LEU A 6 -7.95 -4.38 15.90
CA LEU A 6 -8.39 -3.55 14.77
C LEU A 6 -8.14 -4.18 13.39
N LEU A 7 -6.94 -4.74 13.18
CA LEU A 7 -6.62 -5.37 11.89
C LEU A 7 -7.36 -6.69 11.70
N GLY A 8 -7.55 -7.47 12.78
CA GLY A 8 -8.36 -8.67 12.76
C GLY A 8 -9.84 -8.40 12.45
N GLU A 9 -10.41 -7.38 13.08
CA GLU A 9 -11.79 -6.93 12.81
C GLU A 9 -11.96 -6.45 11.38
N ALA A 10 -10.98 -5.71 10.84
CA ALA A 10 -10.99 -5.25 9.45
C ALA A 10 -10.91 -6.41 8.45
N LEU A 11 -10.03 -7.39 8.71
CA LEU A 11 -9.91 -8.63 7.93
C LEU A 11 -11.19 -9.46 7.96
N GLU A 12 -11.85 -9.52 9.12
CA GLU A 12 -13.08 -10.27 9.29
C GLU A 12 -14.30 -9.56 8.65
N ALA A 13 -14.36 -8.23 8.73
CA ALA A 13 -15.33 -7.44 7.98
C ALA A 13 -15.12 -7.60 6.47
N ASN A 14 -13.87 -7.56 5.99
CA ASN A 14 -13.53 -7.77 4.59
C ASN A 14 -13.96 -9.15 4.07
N ARG A 15 -13.71 -10.21 4.87
CA ARG A 15 -14.12 -11.58 4.57
C ARG A 15 -15.64 -11.69 4.45
N ARG A 16 -16.39 -11.19 5.44
CA ARG A 16 -17.86 -11.28 5.48
C ARG A 16 -18.56 -10.34 4.50
N GLY A 17 -17.96 -9.19 4.21
CA GLY A 17 -18.40 -8.23 3.21
C GLY A 17 -17.80 -8.56 1.85
N ARG A 18 -16.92 -7.69 1.36
CA ARG A 18 -16.46 -7.64 -0.04
C ARG A 18 -16.10 -9.00 -0.64
N LEU A 19 -15.38 -9.85 0.09
CA LEU A 19 -14.93 -11.13 -0.43
C LEU A 19 -16.06 -12.17 -0.55
N SER A 20 -17.10 -12.08 0.28
CA SER A 20 -18.23 -13.01 0.29
C SER A 20 -19.48 -12.51 -0.44
N THR A 21 -19.62 -11.21 -0.70
CA THR A 21 -20.84 -10.62 -1.28
C THR A 21 -20.69 -10.10 -2.70
N PHE A 22 -19.48 -9.84 -3.17
CA PHE A 22 -19.26 -9.29 -4.52
C PHE A 22 -19.26 -10.36 -5.62
N ILE A 23 -18.42 -11.38 -5.47
CA ILE A 23 -18.37 -12.54 -6.36
C ILE A 23 -18.80 -13.74 -5.53
N THR A 24 -19.95 -14.30 -5.86
CA THR A 24 -20.57 -15.44 -5.17
C THR A 24 -20.51 -16.73 -5.97
N GLY A 25 -20.15 -16.65 -7.25
CA GLY A 25 -20.08 -17.78 -8.18
C GLY A 25 -19.75 -17.35 -9.62
N PRO A 26 -19.65 -18.32 -10.55
CA PRO A 26 -19.38 -18.09 -11.97
C PRO A 26 -20.33 -17.11 -12.68
N ASP A 27 -21.58 -17.08 -12.23
CA ASP A 27 -22.69 -16.26 -12.72
C ASP A 27 -22.71 -14.84 -12.13
N SER A 28 -21.79 -14.51 -11.23
CA SER A 28 -21.62 -13.13 -10.74
C SER A 28 -21.25 -12.22 -11.91
N PRO A 29 -21.82 -11.01 -12.05
CA PRO A 29 -21.60 -10.22 -13.25
C PRO A 29 -20.14 -9.77 -13.47
N ALA A 30 -19.29 -9.78 -12.42
CA ALA A 30 -17.85 -9.53 -12.54
C ALA A 30 -17.08 -10.71 -13.16
N ILE A 31 -17.71 -11.89 -13.23
CA ILE A 31 -17.18 -13.11 -13.86
C ILE A 31 -17.88 -13.37 -15.20
N ALA A 32 -19.19 -13.13 -15.30
CA ALA A 32 -19.96 -13.33 -16.54
C ALA A 32 -19.42 -12.52 -17.74
N ILE A 33 -18.71 -11.40 -17.50
CA ILE A 33 -18.03 -10.64 -18.56
C ILE A 33 -16.91 -11.43 -19.28
N PHE A 34 -16.47 -12.58 -18.74
CA PHE A 34 -15.49 -13.46 -19.37
C PHE A 34 -16.13 -14.48 -20.32
N ASP A 35 -17.46 -14.62 -20.31
CA ASP A 35 -18.15 -15.59 -21.16
C ASP A 35 -17.86 -15.35 -22.65
N PRO A 36 -17.69 -16.42 -23.46
CA PRO A 36 -17.43 -16.31 -24.89
C PRO A 36 -18.40 -15.38 -25.64
N ALA A 37 -19.70 -15.45 -25.31
CA ALA A 37 -20.71 -14.63 -25.95
C ALA A 37 -20.57 -13.13 -25.65
N HIS A 38 -20.16 -12.78 -24.42
CA HIS A 38 -19.91 -11.39 -24.03
C HIS A 38 -18.63 -10.88 -24.69
N ARG A 39 -17.52 -11.62 -24.54
CA ARG A 39 -16.21 -11.19 -25.05
C ARG A 39 -16.19 -11.11 -26.57
N GLU A 40 -17.04 -11.81 -27.32
CA GLU A 40 -17.10 -11.68 -28.78
C GLU A 40 -17.48 -10.26 -29.25
N HIS A 41 -18.22 -9.53 -28.43
CA HIS A 41 -18.83 -8.24 -28.79
C HIS A 41 -18.36 -7.08 -27.91
N ASN A 42 -17.52 -7.33 -26.90
CA ASN A 42 -17.05 -6.28 -26.01
C ASN A 42 -15.97 -5.42 -26.68
N GLU A 43 -16.42 -4.32 -27.28
CA GLU A 43 -15.56 -3.30 -27.89
C GLU A 43 -15.14 -2.18 -26.93
N GLU A 44 -15.61 -2.25 -25.67
CA GLU A 44 -15.31 -1.26 -24.64
C GLU A 44 -13.81 -1.29 -24.25
N GLY A 45 -13.36 -0.20 -23.63
CA GLY A 45 -11.98 -0.03 -23.17
C GLY A 45 -11.87 -0.01 -21.64
N ASP A 46 -12.74 -0.76 -20.95
CA ASP A 46 -12.83 -0.74 -19.48
C ASP A 46 -11.86 -1.72 -18.82
N TRP A 47 -11.67 -1.56 -17.52
CA TRP A 47 -10.76 -2.35 -16.70
C TRP A 47 -11.49 -3.37 -15.79
N TYR A 48 -12.81 -3.58 -15.95
CA TYR A 48 -13.61 -4.35 -14.99
C TYR A 48 -13.16 -5.81 -14.83
N GLY A 49 -12.52 -6.39 -15.86
CA GLY A 49 -11.92 -7.72 -15.80
C GLY A 49 -10.89 -7.90 -14.67
N GLU A 50 -10.25 -6.82 -14.19
CA GLU A 50 -9.29 -6.90 -13.08
C GLU A 50 -9.89 -7.50 -11.80
N HIS A 51 -11.21 -7.32 -11.62
CA HIS A 51 -11.91 -7.68 -10.40
C HIS A 51 -11.82 -9.18 -10.11
N ALA A 52 -11.87 -10.01 -11.16
CA ALA A 52 -11.74 -11.46 -11.03
C ALA A 52 -10.39 -11.85 -10.44
N GLY A 53 -9.28 -11.39 -11.03
CA GLY A 53 -7.94 -11.72 -10.56
C GLY A 53 -7.63 -11.19 -9.16
N LYS A 54 -8.01 -9.94 -8.86
CA LYS A 54 -7.87 -9.36 -7.51
C LYS A 54 -8.68 -10.12 -6.46
N TRP A 55 -9.92 -10.50 -6.81
CA TRP A 55 -10.78 -11.25 -5.91
C TRP A 55 -10.23 -12.66 -5.67
N LEU A 56 -9.78 -13.37 -6.71
CA LEU A 56 -9.14 -14.68 -6.55
C LEU A 56 -7.94 -14.60 -5.59
N ALA A 57 -7.06 -13.61 -5.77
CA ALA A 57 -5.90 -13.43 -4.91
C ALA A 57 -6.28 -13.15 -3.45
N ALA A 58 -7.23 -12.24 -3.21
CA ALA A 58 -7.63 -11.86 -1.85
C ALA A 58 -8.49 -12.95 -1.17
N ALA A 59 -9.48 -13.50 -1.88
CA ALA A 59 -10.40 -14.49 -1.34
C ALA A 59 -9.74 -15.85 -1.09
N ALA A 60 -8.75 -16.25 -1.91
CA ALA A 60 -7.96 -17.45 -1.64
C ALA A 60 -7.19 -17.33 -0.31
N LYS A 61 -6.48 -16.22 -0.09
CA LYS A 61 -5.78 -15.92 1.16
C LYS A 61 -6.73 -15.89 2.34
N ALA A 62 -7.87 -15.20 2.20
CA ALA A 62 -8.88 -15.08 3.24
C ALA A 62 -9.44 -16.47 3.63
N ALA A 63 -9.88 -17.26 2.65
CA ALA A 63 -10.43 -18.59 2.89
C ALA A 63 -9.40 -19.54 3.53
N ALA A 64 -8.14 -19.50 3.07
CA ALA A 64 -7.07 -20.32 3.63
C ALA A 64 -6.72 -19.93 5.08
N ARG A 65 -6.68 -18.63 5.42
CA ARG A 65 -6.34 -18.20 6.79
C ARG A 65 -7.48 -18.44 7.79
N SER A 66 -8.73 -18.39 7.34
CA SER A 66 -9.90 -18.49 8.22
C SER A 66 -10.56 -19.86 8.22
N ASP A 67 -10.06 -20.79 7.40
CA ASP A 67 -10.67 -22.12 7.16
C ASP A 67 -12.16 -22.02 6.74
N ASP A 68 -12.47 -21.03 5.88
CA ASP A 68 -13.83 -20.79 5.40
C ASP A 68 -14.12 -21.68 4.19
N ALA A 69 -14.80 -22.80 4.45
CA ALA A 69 -15.13 -23.80 3.43
C ALA A 69 -16.04 -23.26 2.32
N ASP A 70 -16.98 -22.36 2.65
CA ASP A 70 -17.92 -21.79 1.67
C ASP A 70 -17.19 -20.84 0.74
N LEU A 71 -16.39 -19.92 1.30
CA LEU A 71 -15.58 -19.00 0.49
C LEU A 71 -14.56 -19.77 -0.37
N ARG A 72 -13.91 -20.80 0.19
CA ARG A 72 -13.03 -21.70 -0.56
C ARG A 72 -13.76 -22.35 -1.74
N GLY A 73 -14.96 -22.88 -1.51
CA GLY A 73 -15.78 -23.50 -2.56
C GLY A 73 -16.08 -22.53 -3.70
N ARG A 74 -16.45 -21.28 -3.38
CA ARG A 74 -16.71 -20.23 -4.38
C ARG A 74 -15.45 -19.85 -5.16
N VAL A 75 -14.32 -19.69 -4.48
CA VAL A 75 -13.03 -19.37 -5.12
C VAL A 75 -12.65 -20.43 -6.14
N LEU A 76 -12.73 -21.70 -5.75
CA LEU A 76 -12.43 -22.82 -6.65
C LEU A 76 -13.42 -22.90 -7.82
N ALA A 77 -14.72 -22.71 -7.58
CA ALA A 77 -15.74 -22.72 -8.63
C ALA A 77 -15.51 -21.61 -9.67
N VAL A 78 -15.19 -20.39 -9.22
CA VAL A 78 -14.89 -19.26 -10.12
C VAL A 78 -13.59 -19.48 -10.88
N ALA A 79 -12.53 -19.94 -10.21
CA ALA A 79 -11.26 -20.24 -10.86
C ALA A 79 -11.45 -21.32 -11.93
N ASP A 80 -12.16 -22.40 -11.63
CA ASP A 80 -12.48 -23.48 -12.57
C ASP A 80 -13.28 -22.98 -13.78
N HIS A 81 -14.29 -22.14 -13.55
CA HIS A 81 -15.07 -21.56 -14.64
C HIS A 81 -14.20 -20.69 -15.56
N LEU A 82 -13.34 -19.83 -14.99
CA LEU A 82 -12.41 -19.02 -15.77
C LEU A 82 -11.47 -19.89 -16.63
N LEU A 83 -11.00 -21.02 -16.10
CA LEU A 83 -10.20 -21.98 -16.88
C LEU A 83 -11.01 -22.65 -18.01
N GLN A 84 -12.30 -22.91 -17.81
CA GLN A 84 -13.18 -23.47 -18.84
C GLN A 84 -13.36 -22.52 -20.03
N VAL A 85 -13.42 -21.21 -19.79
CA VAL A 85 -13.58 -20.19 -20.84
C VAL A 85 -12.25 -19.66 -21.41
N GLN A 86 -11.11 -20.04 -20.81
CA GLN A 86 -9.78 -19.72 -21.33
C GLN A 86 -9.61 -20.30 -22.75
N ALA A 87 -9.30 -19.45 -23.71
CA ALA A 87 -9.14 -19.85 -25.10
C ALA A 87 -7.95 -20.80 -25.30
N ALA A 88 -7.94 -21.53 -26.42
CA ALA A 88 -6.92 -22.55 -26.70
C ALA A 88 -5.48 -21.99 -26.67
N ASP A 89 -5.30 -20.77 -27.19
CA ASP A 89 -4.04 -20.02 -27.19
C ASP A 89 -3.62 -19.49 -25.81
N GLY A 90 -4.47 -19.61 -24.80
CA GLY A 90 -4.22 -19.13 -23.44
C GLY A 90 -4.86 -17.78 -23.11
N TYR A 91 -5.56 -17.14 -24.06
CA TYR A 91 -6.23 -15.87 -23.82
C TYR A 91 -7.33 -16.01 -22.77
N LEU A 92 -7.30 -15.15 -21.75
CA LEU A 92 -8.31 -15.05 -20.70
C LEU A 92 -8.55 -13.58 -20.37
N GLY A 93 -9.37 -12.94 -21.19
CA GLY A 93 -9.79 -11.56 -21.02
C GLY A 93 -11.22 -11.35 -21.49
N THR A 94 -11.67 -10.11 -21.38
CA THR A 94 -13.07 -9.72 -21.60
C THR A 94 -13.29 -9.07 -22.97
N TYR A 95 -12.26 -8.94 -23.81
CA TYR A 95 -12.26 -8.10 -25.00
C TYR A 95 -12.59 -8.87 -26.31
N ALA A 96 -13.29 -8.18 -27.20
CA ALA A 96 -13.52 -8.61 -28.60
C ALA A 96 -12.19 -8.90 -29.31
N PRO A 97 -12.12 -9.94 -30.17
CA PRO A 97 -10.87 -10.33 -30.84
C PRO A 97 -10.08 -9.17 -31.45
N ALA A 98 -10.75 -8.21 -32.09
CA ALA A 98 -10.11 -7.04 -32.71
C ALA A 98 -9.52 -6.01 -31.71
N ARG A 99 -9.91 -6.10 -30.44
CA ARG A 99 -9.56 -5.17 -29.35
C ARG A 99 -8.56 -5.74 -28.36
N ARG A 100 -8.22 -7.03 -28.52
CA ARG A 100 -7.29 -7.73 -27.64
C ARG A 100 -5.88 -7.18 -27.80
N PHE A 101 -5.07 -7.30 -26.74
CA PHE A 101 -3.70 -6.82 -26.76
C PHE A 101 -2.83 -7.46 -27.85
N MET A 102 -3.16 -8.67 -28.30
CA MET A 102 -2.41 -9.37 -29.37
C MET A 102 -2.63 -8.76 -30.75
N VAL A 103 -3.61 -7.87 -30.91
CA VAL A 103 -3.88 -7.18 -32.17
C VAL A 103 -3.27 -5.79 -32.10
N PRO A 104 -2.26 -5.48 -32.93
CA PRO A 104 -1.71 -4.13 -33.03
C PRO A 104 -2.84 -3.14 -33.32
N GLN A 105 -3.04 -2.20 -32.40
CA GLN A 105 -4.03 -1.15 -32.56
C GLN A 105 -3.47 -0.06 -33.48
N PRO A 106 -4.31 0.62 -34.30
CA PRO A 106 -3.85 1.73 -35.12
C PRO A 106 -3.22 2.82 -34.25
N PRO A 107 -2.32 3.67 -34.80
CA PRO A 107 -1.71 4.77 -34.08
C PRO A 107 -2.79 5.56 -33.34
N ARG A 108 -2.68 5.57 -32.02
CA ARG A 108 -3.69 6.16 -31.17
C ARG A 108 -3.61 7.68 -31.39
N PRO A 109 -4.72 8.37 -31.69
CA PRO A 109 -4.71 9.82 -31.71
C PRO A 109 -4.18 10.29 -30.36
N GLU A 110 -3.26 11.24 -30.36
CA GLU A 110 -2.91 11.91 -29.12
C GLU A 110 -4.14 12.68 -28.65
N SER A 111 -4.56 12.47 -27.40
CA SER A 111 -5.42 13.44 -26.74
C SER A 111 -4.66 14.74 -26.56
N TRP A 112 -5.36 15.81 -26.19
CA TRP A 112 -4.80 17.16 -26.05
C TRP A 112 -3.58 17.28 -25.11
N ASN A 113 -3.25 16.24 -24.35
CA ASN A 113 -2.09 16.12 -23.46
C ASN A 113 -1.00 15.15 -23.95
N GLY A 114 -1.07 14.63 -25.17
CA GLY A 114 -0.10 13.65 -25.70
C GLY A 114 -0.32 12.21 -25.23
N GLU A 115 -1.40 11.93 -24.48
CA GLU A 115 -1.75 10.55 -24.11
C GLU A 115 -2.49 9.85 -25.25
N PRO A 116 -2.41 8.52 -25.35
CA PRO A 116 -3.17 7.82 -26.36
C PRO A 116 -4.68 7.87 -26.10
N ALA A 117 -5.47 8.29 -27.10
CA ALA A 117 -6.92 8.48 -26.97
C ALA A 117 -7.70 7.17 -26.84
N LEU A 118 -7.22 6.08 -27.43
CA LEU A 118 -7.80 4.75 -27.27
C LEU A 118 -7.17 4.06 -26.06
N ARG A 119 -7.98 3.74 -25.05
CA ARG A 119 -7.53 3.02 -23.85
C ARG A 119 -7.84 1.54 -23.97
N THR A 120 -6.90 0.70 -23.54
CA THR A 120 -7.12 -0.72 -23.29
C THR A 120 -6.51 -1.10 -21.94
N TRP A 121 -7.12 -2.08 -21.28
CA TRP A 121 -6.70 -2.67 -20.02
C TRP A 121 -6.63 -4.20 -20.12
N ASP A 122 -6.50 -4.73 -21.34
CA ASP A 122 -6.53 -6.17 -21.55
C ASP A 122 -5.33 -6.87 -20.88
N ILE A 123 -4.10 -6.36 -21.06
CA ILE A 123 -2.92 -6.86 -20.32
C ILE A 123 -3.07 -6.70 -18.81
N TRP A 124 -3.69 -5.60 -18.37
CA TRP A 124 -3.92 -5.36 -16.94
C TRP A 124 -4.83 -6.43 -16.32
N THR A 125 -5.88 -6.84 -17.03
CA THR A 125 -6.74 -7.95 -16.64
C THR A 125 -5.95 -9.26 -16.56
N HIS A 126 -5.14 -9.57 -17.58
CA HIS A 126 -4.30 -10.77 -17.59
C HIS A 126 -3.28 -10.79 -16.44
N ALA A 127 -2.66 -9.65 -16.13
CA ALA A 127 -1.71 -9.53 -15.03
C ALA A 127 -2.34 -9.91 -13.68
N TYR A 128 -3.56 -9.41 -13.40
CA TYR A 128 -4.27 -9.78 -12.18
C TYR A 128 -4.76 -11.23 -12.16
N LEU A 129 -5.21 -11.75 -13.30
CA LEU A 129 -5.63 -13.16 -13.39
C LEU A 129 -4.47 -14.11 -13.16
N LEU A 130 -3.29 -13.79 -13.69
CA LEU A 130 -2.06 -14.55 -13.45
C LEU A 130 -1.76 -14.59 -11.94
N LEU A 131 -1.74 -13.43 -11.27
CA LEU A 131 -1.54 -13.35 -9.81
C LEU A 131 -2.63 -14.11 -9.03
N GLY A 132 -3.89 -13.98 -9.44
CA GLY A 132 -5.02 -14.63 -8.78
C GLY A 132 -4.97 -16.15 -8.88
N LEU A 133 -4.72 -16.69 -10.06
CA LEU A 133 -4.62 -18.14 -10.30
C LEU A 133 -3.42 -18.77 -9.60
N MET A 134 -2.27 -18.07 -9.59
CA MET A 134 -1.11 -18.49 -8.79
C MET A 134 -1.44 -18.54 -7.30
N GLU A 135 -2.15 -17.54 -6.78
CA GLU A 135 -2.50 -17.51 -5.35
C GLU A 135 -3.49 -18.63 -4.98
N VAL A 136 -4.47 -18.91 -5.84
CA VAL A 136 -5.37 -20.08 -5.69
C VAL A 136 -4.56 -21.38 -5.64
N HIS A 137 -3.55 -21.52 -6.49
CA HIS A 137 -2.64 -22.66 -6.46
C HIS A 137 -1.88 -22.74 -5.12
N ARG A 138 -1.25 -21.65 -4.67
CA ARG A 138 -0.50 -21.60 -3.40
C ARG A 138 -1.37 -21.96 -2.19
N CYS A 139 -2.61 -21.47 -2.15
CA CYS A 139 -3.52 -21.72 -1.03
C CYS A 139 -4.11 -23.13 -1.03
N PHE A 140 -4.38 -23.73 -2.19
CA PHE A 140 -5.17 -24.97 -2.27
C PHE A 140 -4.48 -26.14 -3.00
N GLY A 141 -3.25 -25.96 -3.48
CA GLY A 141 -2.38 -27.01 -4.02
C GLY A 141 -2.79 -27.60 -5.37
N GLN A 142 -3.74 -26.99 -6.07
CA GLN A 142 -4.26 -27.54 -7.34
C GLN A 142 -3.46 -27.04 -8.53
N ILE A 143 -2.68 -27.93 -9.15
CA ILE A 143 -1.76 -27.60 -10.25
C ILE A 143 -2.45 -26.98 -11.47
N ARG A 144 -3.69 -27.37 -11.77
CA ARG A 144 -4.47 -26.85 -12.91
C ARG A 144 -4.63 -25.33 -12.92
N HIS A 145 -4.67 -24.68 -11.75
CA HIS A 145 -4.75 -23.21 -11.68
C HIS A 145 -3.41 -22.56 -12.05
N LEU A 146 -2.30 -23.16 -11.61
CA LEU A 146 -0.97 -22.73 -12.05
C LEU A 146 -0.80 -22.95 -13.56
N ASP A 147 -1.30 -24.05 -14.11
CA ASP A 147 -1.27 -24.29 -15.55
C ASP A 147 -2.12 -23.27 -16.33
N GLY A 148 -3.25 -22.83 -15.78
CA GLY A 148 -4.02 -21.72 -16.32
C GLY A 148 -3.22 -20.40 -16.37
N ALA A 149 -2.50 -20.09 -15.29
CA ALA A 149 -1.60 -18.93 -15.22
C ALA A 149 -0.44 -19.05 -16.22
N ARG A 150 0.16 -20.24 -16.36
CA ARG A 150 1.18 -20.54 -17.38
C ARG A 150 0.67 -20.28 -18.79
N ARG A 151 -0.55 -20.71 -19.12
CA ARG A 151 -1.13 -20.47 -20.45
C ARG A 151 -1.30 -18.98 -20.77
N ILE A 152 -1.64 -18.15 -19.78
CA ILE A 152 -1.65 -16.68 -19.92
C ILE A 152 -0.23 -16.15 -20.18
N ALA A 153 0.74 -16.59 -19.37
CA ALA A 153 2.13 -16.16 -19.50
C ALA A 153 2.74 -16.59 -20.83
N ASP A 154 2.45 -17.81 -21.30
CA ASP A 154 2.87 -18.36 -22.57
C ASP A 154 2.33 -17.53 -23.73
N LEU A 155 1.06 -17.10 -23.67
CA LEU A 155 0.51 -16.17 -24.66
C LEU A 155 1.27 -14.84 -24.66
N CYS A 156 1.52 -14.26 -23.49
CA CYS A 156 2.24 -12.99 -23.37
C CYS A 156 3.68 -13.10 -23.88
N TRP A 157 4.38 -14.19 -23.56
CA TRP A 157 5.74 -14.46 -24.03
C TRP A 157 5.77 -14.58 -25.57
N ARG A 158 4.84 -15.34 -26.18
CA ARG A 158 4.77 -15.42 -27.64
C ARG A 158 4.53 -14.05 -28.30
N VAL A 159 3.66 -13.22 -27.71
CA VAL A 159 3.32 -11.91 -28.29
C VAL A 159 4.45 -10.88 -28.14
N PHE A 160 5.07 -10.78 -26.96
CA PHE A 160 6.05 -9.73 -26.68
C PHE A 160 7.50 -10.16 -26.97
N CYS A 161 7.82 -11.45 -26.84
CA CYS A 161 9.18 -11.97 -27.07
C CYS A 161 9.33 -12.55 -28.48
N GLU A 162 8.47 -13.48 -28.90
CA GLU A 162 8.61 -14.11 -30.23
C GLU A 162 8.13 -13.20 -31.37
N GLN A 163 6.95 -12.59 -31.22
CA GLN A 163 6.37 -11.71 -32.27
C GLN A 163 6.88 -10.27 -32.18
N GLY A 164 7.49 -9.90 -31.05
CA GLY A 164 8.11 -8.58 -30.86
C GLY A 164 7.14 -7.40 -30.79
N LEU A 165 5.88 -7.62 -30.39
CA LEU A 165 4.97 -6.51 -30.12
C LEU A 165 5.54 -5.64 -28.98
N ASP A 166 5.45 -4.32 -29.10
CA ASP A 166 5.87 -3.41 -28.04
C ASP A 166 4.77 -3.31 -26.97
N ILE A 167 5.03 -3.81 -25.76
CA ILE A 167 4.09 -3.76 -24.65
C ILE A 167 3.66 -2.32 -24.30
N THR A 168 4.52 -1.33 -24.54
CA THR A 168 4.20 0.06 -24.24
C THR A 168 3.13 0.64 -25.16
N SER A 169 2.91 0.00 -26.31
CA SER A 169 1.85 0.35 -27.28
C SER A 169 0.46 -0.19 -26.91
N VAL A 170 0.38 -1.13 -25.95
CA VAL A 170 -0.88 -1.78 -25.51
C VAL A 170 -1.29 -1.40 -24.08
N GLY A 171 -0.78 -0.28 -23.57
CA GLY A 171 -1.13 0.27 -22.26
C GLY A 171 -1.51 1.75 -22.31
N ASN A 172 -1.73 2.34 -21.13
CA ASN A 172 -1.97 3.76 -20.91
C ASN A 172 -0.74 4.37 -20.19
N HIS A 173 -0.66 5.69 -20.08
CA HIS A 173 0.44 6.38 -19.38
C HIS A 173 1.80 6.00 -19.97
N HIS A 174 1.92 6.13 -21.28
CA HIS A 174 3.09 5.70 -22.05
C HIS A 174 3.50 4.23 -21.80
N GLY A 175 2.51 3.34 -21.67
CA GLY A 175 2.73 1.91 -21.47
C GLY A 175 2.85 1.46 -20.01
N MET A 176 2.87 2.39 -19.05
CA MET A 176 3.03 2.06 -17.62
C MET A 176 1.94 1.10 -17.13
N SER A 177 0.71 1.18 -17.66
CA SER A 177 -0.37 0.26 -17.26
C SER A 177 -0.25 -1.14 -17.85
N ALA A 178 0.53 -1.36 -18.92
CA ALA A 178 0.72 -2.71 -19.48
C ALA A 178 1.99 -3.36 -18.93
N THR A 179 3.04 -2.56 -18.71
CA THR A 179 4.33 -3.00 -18.18
C THR A 179 4.27 -3.57 -16.77
N VAL A 180 3.18 -3.34 -16.02
CA VAL A 180 2.91 -4.04 -14.75
C VAL A 180 2.90 -5.58 -14.87
N LEU A 181 2.73 -6.13 -16.08
CA LEU A 181 2.90 -7.56 -16.37
C LEU A 181 4.29 -8.11 -15.97
N LEU A 182 5.29 -7.22 -15.84
CA LEU A 182 6.59 -7.51 -15.25
C LEU A 182 6.47 -8.25 -13.92
N ASP A 183 5.53 -7.82 -13.07
CA ASP A 183 5.32 -8.36 -11.72
C ASP A 183 4.89 -9.83 -11.70
N PRO A 184 3.76 -10.22 -12.33
CA PRO A 184 3.37 -11.63 -12.44
C PRO A 184 4.35 -12.48 -13.27
N ALA A 185 5.01 -11.94 -14.30
CA ALA A 185 6.01 -12.70 -15.07
C ALA A 185 7.20 -13.12 -14.19
N ALA A 186 7.79 -12.16 -13.45
CA ALA A 186 8.87 -12.45 -12.51
C ALA A 186 8.40 -13.36 -11.36
N ALA A 187 7.18 -13.17 -10.86
CA ALA A 187 6.61 -14.04 -9.82
C ALA A 187 6.46 -15.49 -10.31
N LEU A 188 5.99 -15.69 -11.54
CA LEU A 188 5.80 -17.03 -12.10
C LEU A 188 7.14 -17.73 -12.34
N TYR A 189 8.17 -17.00 -12.78
CA TYR A 189 9.54 -17.54 -12.83
C TYR A 189 10.04 -18.00 -11.45
N LEU A 190 9.90 -17.16 -10.42
CA LEU A 190 10.32 -17.52 -9.05
C LEU A 190 9.61 -18.76 -8.50
N GLU A 191 8.38 -19.03 -8.95
CA GLU A 191 7.60 -20.19 -8.52
C GLU A 191 7.88 -21.46 -9.34
N THR A 192 8.17 -21.32 -10.63
CA THR A 192 8.25 -22.46 -11.57
C THR A 192 9.68 -22.80 -12.01
N GLY A 193 10.61 -21.83 -11.94
CA GLY A 193 11.94 -21.93 -12.51
C GLY A 193 11.99 -21.93 -14.04
N GLU A 194 10.87 -21.68 -14.74
CA GLU A 194 10.80 -21.74 -16.20
C GLU A 194 11.44 -20.50 -16.87
N PRO A 195 12.56 -20.65 -17.61
CA PRO A 195 13.35 -19.50 -18.09
C PRO A 195 12.60 -18.50 -18.98
N ARG A 196 11.62 -18.97 -19.75
CA ARG A 196 10.78 -18.12 -20.61
C ARG A 196 10.03 -17.02 -19.85
N TYR A 197 9.67 -17.25 -18.59
CA TYR A 197 8.97 -16.24 -17.78
C TYR A 197 9.93 -15.16 -17.27
N LEU A 198 11.19 -15.52 -17.02
CA LEU A 198 12.25 -14.54 -16.79
C LEU A 198 12.52 -13.72 -18.05
N GLU A 199 12.63 -14.37 -19.21
CA GLU A 199 12.80 -13.69 -20.50
C GLU A 199 11.64 -12.70 -20.77
N LEU A 200 10.40 -13.09 -20.49
CA LEU A 200 9.24 -12.20 -20.59
C LEU A 200 9.40 -10.97 -19.68
N ALA A 201 9.80 -11.16 -18.42
CA ALA A 201 10.01 -10.05 -17.49
C ALA A 201 11.14 -9.11 -17.97
N GLU A 202 12.26 -9.65 -18.41
CA GLU A 202 13.39 -8.87 -18.94
C GLU A 202 13.01 -8.10 -20.21
N ARG A 203 12.25 -8.73 -21.13
CA ARG A 203 11.74 -8.08 -22.34
C ARG A 203 10.81 -6.91 -22.02
N ILE A 204 9.92 -7.08 -21.05
CA ILE A 204 9.02 -6.00 -20.61
C ILE A 204 9.82 -4.82 -20.06
N LEU A 205 10.84 -5.08 -19.24
CA LEU A 205 11.71 -4.03 -18.71
C LEU A 205 12.49 -3.33 -19.82
N GLU A 206 13.04 -4.07 -20.79
CA GLU A 206 13.74 -3.52 -21.95
C GLU A 206 12.82 -2.56 -22.73
N GLN A 207 11.61 -2.99 -23.07
CA GLN A 207 10.64 -2.16 -23.79
C GLN A 207 10.17 -0.95 -22.96
N ALA A 208 9.93 -1.14 -21.65
CA ALA A 208 9.60 -0.05 -20.74
C ALA A 208 10.71 1.00 -20.66
N ASN A 209 11.97 0.56 -20.71
CA ASN A 209 13.12 1.45 -20.66
C ASN A 209 13.37 2.15 -22.00
N ALA A 210 13.07 1.50 -23.13
CA ALA A 210 13.20 2.09 -24.47
C ALA A 210 12.17 3.18 -24.77
N GLN A 211 11.00 3.15 -24.13
CA GLN A 211 9.96 4.17 -24.27
C GLN A 211 10.38 5.51 -23.61
N PRO A 212 10.67 6.60 -24.36
CA PRO A 212 11.37 7.78 -23.83
C PRO A 212 10.70 8.51 -22.66
N ARG A 213 9.36 8.48 -22.61
CA ARG A 213 8.58 9.07 -21.52
C ARG A 213 8.60 8.20 -20.27
N LEU A 214 8.60 6.88 -20.44
CA LEU A 214 8.61 5.93 -19.34
C LEU A 214 10.02 5.72 -18.82
N ALA A 215 10.95 5.23 -19.67
CA ALA A 215 12.37 5.03 -19.36
C ALA A 215 12.60 4.51 -17.93
N LEU A 216 11.84 3.46 -17.58
CA LEU A 216 11.52 3.10 -16.19
C LEU A 216 12.77 2.95 -15.31
N LEU A 217 13.79 2.24 -15.82
CA LEU A 217 15.01 1.96 -15.07
C LEU A 217 15.98 3.13 -15.13
N ASP A 218 16.24 3.68 -16.33
CA ASP A 218 17.23 4.74 -16.52
C ASP A 218 16.85 6.03 -15.79
N ARG A 219 15.58 6.44 -15.82
CA ARG A 219 15.10 7.60 -15.05
C ARG A 219 15.20 7.35 -13.55
N ALA A 220 14.84 6.15 -13.09
CA ALA A 220 14.95 5.80 -11.69
C ALA A 220 16.43 5.86 -11.21
N LEU A 221 17.36 5.34 -12.00
CA LEU A 221 18.80 5.39 -11.74
C LEU A 221 19.39 6.80 -11.81
N ALA A 222 18.85 7.64 -12.68
CA ALA A 222 19.19 9.05 -12.78
C ALA A 222 18.64 9.89 -11.61
N GLY A 223 17.85 9.31 -10.72
CA GLY A 223 17.25 10.00 -9.58
C GLY A 223 16.08 10.91 -9.97
N ALA A 224 15.40 10.63 -11.09
CA ALA A 224 14.18 11.34 -11.45
C ALA A 224 13.13 11.20 -10.34
N ASP A 225 12.41 12.28 -10.06
CA ASP A 225 11.32 12.24 -9.10
C ASP A 225 10.21 11.30 -9.61
N PRO A 226 9.54 10.51 -8.73
CA PRO A 226 8.43 9.64 -9.12
C PRO A 226 7.33 10.34 -9.94
N SER A 227 7.11 11.65 -9.75
CA SER A 227 6.14 12.41 -10.55
C SER A 227 6.55 12.63 -12.01
N GLU A 228 7.84 12.43 -12.35
CA GLU A 228 8.42 12.67 -13.68
C GLU A 228 8.60 11.39 -14.51
N ILE A 229 8.32 10.22 -13.95
CA ILE A 229 8.37 8.93 -14.65
C ILE A 229 7.03 8.71 -15.37
N ALA A 230 7.06 8.73 -16.70
CA ALA A 230 5.88 8.82 -17.58
C ALA A 230 4.90 9.91 -17.15
N THR A 231 3.78 9.58 -16.52
CA THR A 231 2.80 10.58 -16.03
C THR A 231 2.76 10.70 -14.51
N GLY A 232 3.66 10.02 -13.78
CA GLY A 232 3.67 10.00 -12.31
C GLY A 232 2.46 9.29 -11.67
N LYS A 233 1.74 8.42 -12.39
CA LYS A 233 0.55 7.71 -11.89
C LYS A 233 0.95 6.76 -10.76
N ALA A 234 0.63 7.13 -9.51
CA ALA A 234 1.23 6.56 -8.31
C ALA A 234 1.04 5.04 -8.20
N TYR A 235 -0.19 4.55 -8.39
CA TYR A 235 -0.49 3.12 -8.34
C TYR A 235 0.31 2.31 -9.37
N GLN A 236 0.34 2.78 -10.63
CA GLN A 236 0.99 2.05 -11.72
C GLN A 236 2.51 2.06 -11.58
N LEU A 237 3.09 3.18 -11.13
CA LEU A 237 4.52 3.27 -10.88
C LEU A 237 4.91 2.35 -9.72
N CYS A 238 4.23 2.44 -8.57
CA CYS A 238 4.50 1.56 -7.44
C CYS A 238 4.38 0.08 -7.82
N TRP A 239 3.39 -0.30 -8.64
CA TRP A 239 3.26 -1.70 -9.07
C TRP A 239 4.37 -2.14 -10.04
N ASN A 240 4.82 -1.27 -10.95
CA ASN A 240 6.02 -1.55 -11.74
C ASN A 240 7.26 -1.73 -10.84
N LEU A 241 7.40 -0.95 -9.77
CA LEU A 241 8.47 -1.14 -8.78
C LEU A 241 8.37 -2.50 -8.05
N VAL A 242 7.15 -3.00 -7.76
CA VAL A 242 6.98 -4.38 -7.26
C VAL A 242 7.57 -5.39 -8.26
N GLY A 243 7.29 -5.20 -9.55
CA GLY A 243 7.87 -6.03 -10.61
C GLY A 243 9.39 -5.97 -10.68
N LEU A 244 9.98 -4.77 -10.54
CA LEU A 244 11.45 -4.63 -10.45
C LEU A 244 12.02 -5.34 -9.22
N ALA A 245 11.33 -5.29 -8.07
CA ALA A 245 11.76 -5.99 -6.86
C ALA A 245 11.75 -7.52 -7.04
N ARG A 246 10.72 -8.06 -7.71
CA ARG A 246 10.69 -9.49 -8.06
C ARG A 246 11.74 -9.86 -9.10
N LEU A 247 11.97 -9.01 -10.09
CA LEU A 247 13.03 -9.23 -11.08
C LEU A 247 14.42 -9.19 -10.42
N TYR A 248 14.65 -8.32 -9.42
CA TYR A 248 15.87 -8.35 -8.61
C TYR A 248 16.04 -9.69 -7.90
N ARG A 249 14.99 -10.19 -7.24
CA ARG A 249 15.03 -11.52 -6.59
C ARG A 249 15.34 -12.65 -7.58
N ALA A 250 14.87 -12.52 -8.82
CA ALA A 250 15.08 -13.50 -9.88
C ALA A 250 16.50 -13.48 -10.48
N THR A 251 17.16 -12.31 -10.50
CA THR A 251 18.40 -12.10 -11.28
C THR A 251 19.61 -11.66 -10.47
N GLY A 252 19.42 -11.08 -9.28
CA GLY A 252 20.49 -10.47 -8.47
C GLY A 252 21.08 -9.19 -9.08
N ARG A 253 20.41 -8.58 -10.06
CA ARG A 253 20.88 -7.38 -10.76
C ARG A 253 20.90 -6.12 -9.87
N GLU A 254 22.08 -5.66 -9.51
CA GLU A 254 22.26 -4.54 -8.57
C GLU A 254 21.76 -3.17 -9.07
N ASP A 255 21.67 -2.97 -10.40
CA ASP A 255 21.05 -1.77 -10.97
C ASP A 255 19.56 -1.69 -10.62
N LEU A 256 18.84 -2.83 -10.61
CA LEU A 256 17.46 -2.90 -10.15
C LEU A 256 17.35 -2.53 -8.67
N ARG A 257 18.25 -3.06 -7.83
CA ARG A 257 18.26 -2.75 -6.39
C ARG A 257 18.49 -1.27 -6.14
N ARG A 258 19.46 -0.66 -6.83
CA ARG A 258 19.75 0.77 -6.72
C ARG A 258 18.56 1.63 -7.15
N ALA A 259 17.91 1.28 -8.27
CA ALA A 259 16.73 1.99 -8.75
C ALA A 259 15.57 1.93 -7.75
N LEU A 260 15.34 0.75 -7.14
CA LEU A 260 14.34 0.56 -6.09
C LEU A 260 14.62 1.42 -4.87
N ASP A 261 15.86 1.43 -4.37
CA ASP A 261 16.24 2.21 -3.19
C ASP A 261 16.05 3.71 -3.44
N LEU A 262 16.44 4.23 -4.61
CA LEU A 262 16.26 5.64 -5.00
C LEU A 262 14.77 6.02 -5.08
N GLN A 263 13.96 5.22 -5.77
CA GLN A 263 12.54 5.53 -5.95
C GLN A 263 11.75 5.35 -4.66
N TRP A 264 12.02 4.29 -3.88
CA TRP A 264 11.37 4.09 -2.58
C TRP A 264 11.69 5.24 -1.62
N GLN A 265 12.94 5.70 -1.58
CA GLN A 265 13.33 6.83 -0.75
C GLN A 265 12.65 8.13 -1.20
N ALA A 266 12.64 8.44 -2.50
CA ALA A 266 11.95 9.61 -3.03
C ALA A 266 10.44 9.59 -2.71
N ILE A 267 9.78 8.43 -2.85
CA ILE A 267 8.37 8.25 -2.45
C ILE A 267 8.20 8.52 -0.96
N ARG A 268 9.02 7.88 -0.11
CA ARG A 268 8.94 8.01 1.35
C ARG A 268 9.12 9.46 1.81
N ASP A 269 10.08 10.17 1.23
CA ASP A 269 10.49 11.49 1.69
C ASP A 269 9.53 12.60 1.23
N HIS A 270 8.87 12.43 0.07
CA HIS A 270 8.13 13.52 -0.57
C HIS A 270 6.66 13.21 -0.88
N HIS A 271 6.29 11.93 -1.02
CA HIS A 271 5.05 11.54 -1.69
C HIS A 271 4.11 10.69 -0.82
N LEU A 272 4.30 10.68 0.51
CA LEU A 272 3.42 10.00 1.45
C LEU A 272 2.63 10.95 2.35
N SER A 273 1.36 10.60 2.58
CA SER A 273 0.52 11.21 3.61
C SER A 273 1.11 10.92 5.00
N LEU A 274 0.62 11.63 6.04
CA LEU A 274 0.99 11.32 7.43
C LEU A 274 0.60 9.87 7.82
N GLY A 275 -0.46 9.33 7.20
CA GLY A 275 -0.90 7.95 7.33
C GLY A 275 -0.14 6.95 6.46
N GLY A 276 0.86 7.38 5.66
CA GLY A 276 1.75 6.51 4.89
C GLY A 276 1.25 6.09 3.52
N GLY A 277 0.07 6.51 3.09
CA GLY A 277 -0.44 6.28 1.73
C GLY A 277 0.16 7.27 0.72
N PRO A 278 0.48 6.82 -0.50
CA PRO A 278 0.85 7.72 -1.59
C PRO A 278 -0.19 8.83 -1.79
N PHE A 279 0.24 10.09 -1.76
CA PHE A 279 -0.65 11.26 -1.87
C PHE A 279 -0.22 12.18 -3.02
N GLY A 280 -1.18 12.86 -3.64
CA GLY A 280 -0.91 13.78 -4.74
C GLY A 280 -2.16 14.33 -5.42
N GLY A 281 -2.06 14.60 -6.72
CA GLY A 281 -3.18 15.05 -7.56
C GLY A 281 -3.60 16.52 -7.41
N ILE A 282 -2.75 17.36 -6.80
CA ILE A 282 -2.96 18.81 -6.67
C ILE A 282 -2.08 19.52 -7.70
N GLY A 283 -2.72 20.33 -8.57
CA GLY A 283 -2.00 21.04 -9.63
C GLY A 283 -1.73 20.18 -10.88
N HIS A 284 -2.21 18.94 -10.93
CA HIS A 284 -2.13 18.08 -12.11
C HIS A 284 -3.52 17.75 -12.68
N ARG A 285 -3.58 17.43 -13.98
CA ARG A 285 -4.83 17.16 -14.72
C ARG A 285 -5.46 15.80 -14.37
N SER A 286 -4.65 14.85 -13.92
CA SER A 286 -5.10 13.58 -13.32
C SER A 286 -4.96 13.67 -11.80
N ARG A 287 -5.99 13.22 -11.06
CA ARG A 287 -6.03 13.27 -9.58
C ARG A 287 -5.19 12.20 -8.91
N GLU A 288 -4.64 11.27 -9.69
CA GLU A 288 -4.07 10.02 -9.20
C GLU A 288 -2.55 9.94 -9.40
N VAL A 289 -1.92 11.09 -9.55
CA VAL A 289 -0.47 11.20 -9.77
C VAL A 289 0.23 11.74 -8.55
N PHE A 290 1.52 11.46 -8.41
CA PHE A 290 2.38 12.17 -7.50
C PHE A 290 2.42 13.66 -7.85
N ASN A 291 2.39 14.52 -6.83
CA ASN A 291 2.75 15.93 -7.04
C ASN A 291 4.27 16.03 -7.22
N PRO A 292 4.82 17.13 -7.76
CA PRO A 292 6.25 17.38 -7.66
C PRO A 292 6.75 17.38 -6.22
N ALA A 293 8.00 16.95 -6.00
CA ALA A 293 8.62 16.93 -4.67
C ALA A 293 8.47 18.28 -3.94
N GLY A 294 8.07 18.23 -2.67
CA GLY A 294 7.87 19.40 -1.81
C GLY A 294 6.52 20.11 -1.96
N VAL A 295 5.71 19.77 -2.97
CA VAL A 295 4.33 20.31 -3.09
C VAL A 295 3.42 19.63 -2.07
N PHE A 296 2.88 20.41 -1.15
CA PHE A 296 2.00 19.92 -0.09
C PHE A 296 0.67 20.67 -0.06
N ASP A 297 -0.42 19.92 -0.03
CA ASP A 297 -1.77 20.41 0.25
C ASP A 297 -2.51 19.33 1.04
N PRO A 298 -3.11 19.64 2.21
CA PRO A 298 -3.79 18.64 3.01
C PRO A 298 -5.08 18.10 2.36
N GLU A 299 -5.59 18.73 1.29
CA GLU A 299 -6.73 18.25 0.49
C GLU A 299 -6.29 17.43 -0.73
N ALA A 300 -5.01 17.09 -0.83
CA ALA A 300 -4.50 16.14 -1.81
C ALA A 300 -5.12 14.74 -1.67
N TYR A 301 -5.14 14.03 -2.78
CA TYR A 301 -5.80 12.74 -2.94
C TYR A 301 -4.90 11.60 -2.47
N ILE A 302 -5.47 10.67 -1.71
CA ILE A 302 -4.84 9.41 -1.31
C ILE A 302 -5.67 8.29 -1.94
N GLU A 303 -5.16 7.67 -3.01
CA GLU A 303 -5.84 6.60 -3.74
C GLU A 303 -5.63 5.24 -3.04
N THR A 304 -6.70 4.52 -2.72
CA THR A 304 -6.63 3.20 -2.06
C THR A 304 -5.81 2.16 -2.85
N CYS A 305 -5.84 2.22 -4.18
CA CYS A 305 -5.02 1.35 -5.02
C CYS A 305 -3.52 1.64 -4.88
N SER A 306 -3.14 2.91 -4.70
CA SER A 306 -1.76 3.29 -4.46
C SER A 306 -1.29 2.83 -3.08
N VAL A 307 -2.17 2.81 -2.07
CA VAL A 307 -1.89 2.21 -0.74
C VAL A 307 -1.59 0.72 -0.87
N LEU A 308 -2.38 -0.04 -1.66
CA LEU A 308 -2.09 -1.45 -1.95
C LEU A 308 -0.69 -1.62 -2.54
N ALA A 309 -0.36 -0.90 -3.62
CA ALA A 309 0.92 -1.08 -4.29
C ALA A 309 2.10 -0.66 -3.41
N TRP A 310 1.93 0.36 -2.57
CA TRP A 310 2.94 0.75 -1.59
C TRP A 310 3.18 -0.34 -0.53
N ILE A 311 2.12 -0.98 -0.03
CA ILE A 311 2.23 -2.13 0.89
C ILE A 311 2.95 -3.29 0.20
N GLN A 312 2.59 -3.62 -1.04
CA GLN A 312 3.22 -4.71 -1.79
C GLN A 312 4.69 -4.44 -2.09
N LEU A 313 5.05 -3.20 -2.44
CA LEU A 313 6.44 -2.80 -2.66
C LEU A 313 7.26 -2.95 -1.38
N ASN A 314 6.76 -2.43 -0.25
CA ASN A 314 7.44 -2.59 1.03
C ASN A 314 7.52 -4.05 1.47
N ARG A 315 6.55 -4.90 1.12
CA ARG A 315 6.61 -6.34 1.39
C ARG A 315 7.76 -7.01 0.64
N GLU A 316 7.91 -6.74 -0.66
CA GLU A 316 9.03 -7.28 -1.44
C GLU A 316 10.37 -6.75 -0.94
N LEU A 317 10.47 -5.44 -0.69
CA LEU A 317 11.70 -4.83 -0.18
C LEU A 317 12.05 -5.35 1.22
N LEU A 318 11.08 -5.54 2.11
CA LEU A 318 11.30 -6.15 3.42
C LEU A 318 11.86 -7.56 3.29
N ALA A 319 11.35 -8.36 2.35
CA ALA A 319 11.87 -9.71 2.10
C ALA A 319 13.29 -9.69 1.51
N ILE A 320 13.63 -8.68 0.72
CA ILE A 320 14.96 -8.50 0.12
C ILE A 320 15.99 -8.00 1.14
N THR A 321 15.63 -7.02 1.95
CA THR A 321 16.60 -6.26 2.75
C THR A 321 16.59 -6.63 4.24
N GLY A 322 15.46 -7.12 4.74
CA GLY A 322 15.21 -7.22 6.18
C GLY A 322 15.20 -5.86 6.89
N ASP A 323 15.10 -4.74 6.15
CA ASP A 323 15.13 -3.40 6.71
C ASP A 323 13.77 -3.06 7.35
N VAL A 324 13.85 -2.72 8.64
CA VAL A 324 12.72 -2.37 9.51
C VAL A 324 11.87 -1.22 8.96
N ARG A 325 12.46 -0.31 8.18
CA ARG A 325 11.76 0.83 7.60
C ARG A 325 10.62 0.41 6.67
N HIS A 326 10.74 -0.73 5.99
CA HIS A 326 9.69 -1.25 5.14
C HIS A 326 8.51 -1.80 5.95
N ALA A 327 8.78 -2.54 7.03
CA ALA A 327 7.75 -3.01 7.96
C ALA A 327 7.02 -1.84 8.63
N GLU A 328 7.74 -0.76 8.94
CA GLU A 328 7.16 0.47 9.48
C GLU A 328 6.20 1.16 8.49
N GLU A 329 6.54 1.22 7.20
CA GLU A 329 5.65 1.80 6.19
C GLU A 329 4.38 0.95 6.00
N ILE A 330 4.51 -0.39 6.04
CA ILE A 330 3.34 -1.28 6.00
C ILE A 330 2.44 -1.03 7.21
N GLU A 331 3.01 -0.96 8.43
CA GLU A 331 2.25 -0.66 9.65
C GLU A 331 1.54 0.69 9.56
N ARG A 332 2.27 1.73 9.14
CA ARG A 332 1.76 3.09 9.03
C ARG A 332 0.58 3.15 8.06
N SER A 333 0.74 2.59 6.86
CA SER A 333 -0.35 2.51 5.86
C SER A 333 -1.53 1.67 6.35
N ALA A 334 -1.27 0.54 7.00
CA ALA A 334 -2.30 -0.37 7.47
C ALA A 334 -3.22 0.30 8.51
N TYR A 335 -2.65 0.83 9.59
CA TYR A 335 -3.43 1.40 10.69
C TYR A 335 -4.07 2.76 10.38
N ASN A 336 -3.60 3.44 9.33
CA ASN A 336 -4.12 4.75 8.94
C ASN A 336 -4.88 4.68 7.61
N ASP A 337 -4.19 4.91 6.49
CA ASP A 337 -4.82 5.15 5.20
C ASP A 337 -5.66 3.98 4.69
N LEU A 338 -5.26 2.73 4.99
CA LEU A 338 -6.01 1.54 4.63
C LEU A 338 -7.28 1.37 5.47
N LEU A 339 -7.18 1.35 6.81
CA LEU A 339 -8.35 1.28 7.70
C LEU A 339 -9.29 2.47 7.50
N GLY A 340 -8.74 3.65 7.24
CA GLY A 340 -9.51 4.84 6.97
C GLY A 340 -10.13 4.88 5.58
N ALA A 341 -9.74 3.99 4.66
CA ALA A 341 -10.45 3.77 3.41
C ALA A 341 -11.55 2.71 3.52
N GLN A 342 -11.44 1.74 4.44
CA GLN A 342 -12.43 0.68 4.60
C GLN A 342 -13.69 1.18 5.34
N ALA A 343 -14.87 0.93 4.76
CA ALA A 343 -16.12 1.13 5.47
C ALA A 343 -16.36 0.02 6.52
N PRO A 344 -17.05 0.29 7.64
CA PRO A 344 -17.30 -0.71 8.68
C PRO A 344 -18.08 -1.96 8.21
N ASN A 345 -18.83 -1.87 7.11
CA ASN A 345 -19.56 -3.01 6.55
C ASN A 345 -18.65 -4.03 5.83
N GLY A 346 -17.37 -3.70 5.62
CA GLY A 346 -16.39 -4.55 4.96
C GLY A 346 -16.63 -4.78 3.46
N GLU A 347 -17.71 -4.25 2.88
CA GLU A 347 -18.02 -4.29 1.44
C GLU A 347 -17.54 -3.01 0.74
N ASP A 348 -17.80 -1.85 1.34
CA ASP A 348 -17.55 -0.56 0.72
C ASP A 348 -16.19 0.03 1.11
N TRP A 349 -15.67 0.84 0.20
CA TRP A 349 -14.35 1.44 0.30
C TRP A 349 -14.38 2.88 -0.18
N VAL A 350 -13.45 3.68 0.30
CA VAL A 350 -13.17 5.02 -0.22
C VAL A 350 -12.25 4.89 -1.44
N TYR A 351 -12.53 5.62 -2.51
CA TYR A 351 -11.58 5.74 -3.63
C TYR A 351 -10.44 6.68 -3.27
N TYR A 352 -10.82 7.91 -2.91
CA TYR A 352 -9.93 9.00 -2.53
C TYR A 352 -10.15 9.36 -1.07
N SER A 353 -9.16 9.05 -0.25
CA SER A 353 -9.03 9.61 1.09
C SER A 353 -8.33 10.97 1.01
N PHE A 354 -8.49 11.76 2.07
CA PHE A 354 -7.88 13.08 2.21
C PHE A 354 -7.40 13.23 3.65
N ALA A 355 -6.27 13.90 3.84
CA ALA A 355 -5.82 14.26 5.19
C ALA A 355 -6.79 15.29 5.80
N ASN A 356 -7.19 16.30 5.03
CA ASN A 356 -8.32 17.18 5.31
C ASN A 356 -9.39 16.99 4.23
N GLY A 357 -10.58 16.56 4.62
CA GLY A 357 -11.65 16.39 3.66
C GLY A 357 -12.77 15.50 4.13
N ARG A 358 -13.67 15.19 3.19
CA ARG A 358 -14.84 14.36 3.43
C ARG A 358 -14.57 12.91 3.05
N ARG A 359 -14.88 11.98 3.94
CA ARG A 359 -14.92 10.54 3.64
C ARG A 359 -16.10 10.25 2.71
N ILE A 360 -15.87 9.58 1.59
CA ILE A 360 -16.93 9.18 0.65
C ILE A 360 -16.75 7.72 0.27
N HIS A 361 -17.72 6.89 0.66
CA HIS A 361 -17.75 5.47 0.28
C HIS A 361 -18.22 5.32 -1.17
N THR A 362 -17.54 4.47 -1.93
CA THR A 362 -17.96 4.09 -3.27
C THR A 362 -18.90 2.90 -3.20
N ASN A 363 -20.08 3.04 -3.79
CA ASN A 363 -21.11 2.00 -3.84
C ASN A 363 -21.12 1.20 -5.16
N TYR A 364 -20.35 1.60 -6.16
CA TYR A 364 -20.22 0.91 -7.46
C TYR A 364 -18.91 0.12 -7.56
N TRP A 365 -18.75 -0.72 -8.59
CA TRP A 365 -17.55 -1.53 -8.84
C TRP A 365 -16.38 -0.64 -9.24
N ARG A 366 -15.72 -0.05 -8.24
CA ARG A 366 -14.51 0.74 -8.40
C ARG A 366 -13.30 -0.09 -8.02
N CYS A 367 -12.16 0.18 -8.64
CA CYS A 367 -10.89 -0.52 -8.40
C CYS A 367 -10.52 -0.59 -6.92
N CYS A 368 -10.79 0.49 -6.16
CA CYS A 368 -10.52 0.59 -4.73
C CYS A 368 -11.19 -0.52 -3.89
N LYS A 369 -12.39 -0.99 -4.27
CA LYS A 369 -13.08 -2.05 -3.52
C LYS A 369 -12.35 -3.38 -3.58
N SER A 370 -11.73 -3.70 -4.73
CA SER A 370 -10.93 -4.91 -4.87
C SER A 370 -9.49 -4.71 -4.38
N SER A 371 -8.89 -3.55 -4.65
CA SER A 371 -7.52 -3.26 -4.20
C SER A 371 -7.40 -3.15 -2.69
N GLY A 372 -8.37 -2.50 -2.02
CA GLY A 372 -8.40 -2.40 -0.56
C GLY A 372 -8.58 -3.77 0.11
N ALA A 373 -9.49 -4.59 -0.42
CA ALA A 373 -9.69 -5.96 0.04
C ALA A 373 -8.43 -6.81 -0.11
N MET A 374 -7.73 -6.69 -1.24
CA MET A 374 -6.44 -7.35 -1.48
C MET A 374 -5.34 -6.84 -0.53
N ALA A 375 -5.29 -5.54 -0.24
CA ALA A 375 -4.29 -4.94 0.64
C ALA A 375 -4.39 -5.44 2.08
N LEU A 376 -5.62 -5.61 2.60
CA LEU A 376 -5.82 -6.21 3.92
C LEU A 376 -5.26 -7.62 3.99
N GLU A 377 -5.52 -8.43 2.96
CA GLU A 377 -5.09 -9.83 2.92
C GLU A 377 -3.57 -9.99 2.68
N GLU A 378 -2.81 -8.91 2.41
CA GLU A 378 -1.34 -8.94 2.47
C GLU A 378 -0.80 -8.93 3.91
N LEU A 379 -1.55 -8.35 4.87
CA LEU A 379 -1.04 -8.06 6.22
C LEU A 379 -0.70 -9.31 7.05
N PRO A 380 -1.50 -10.41 7.06
CA PRO A 380 -1.23 -11.57 7.91
C PRO A 380 0.14 -12.21 7.65
N ALA A 381 0.53 -12.35 6.39
CA ALA A 381 1.81 -12.96 5.99
C ALA A 381 3.01 -12.04 6.24
N VAL A 382 2.78 -10.72 6.33
CA VAL A 382 3.82 -9.76 6.70
C VAL A 382 3.99 -9.69 8.21
N ALA A 383 2.89 -9.73 8.98
CA ALA A 383 2.89 -9.56 10.42
C ALA A 383 3.87 -10.49 11.13
N TRP A 384 3.91 -11.74 10.67
CA TRP A 384 4.82 -12.77 11.13
C TRP A 384 5.58 -13.38 9.95
N ALA A 385 6.89 -13.39 10.03
CA ALA A 385 7.76 -14.07 9.07
C ALA A 385 8.65 -15.08 9.77
N HIS A 386 9.29 -15.96 8.99
CA HIS A 386 10.32 -16.86 9.47
C HIS A 386 11.45 -16.96 8.45
N ASP A 387 12.66 -17.24 8.92
CA ASP A 387 13.85 -17.47 8.12
C ASP A 387 14.68 -18.63 8.69
N GLU A 388 15.86 -18.85 8.14
CA GLU A 388 16.77 -19.93 8.56
C GLU A 388 17.24 -19.81 10.02
N ARG A 389 17.10 -18.63 10.65
CA ARG A 389 17.54 -18.37 12.03
C ARG A 389 16.40 -18.33 13.04
N GLY A 390 15.16 -18.16 12.59
CA GLY A 390 13.99 -18.21 13.47
C GLY A 390 12.81 -17.39 12.98
N VAL A 391 12.19 -16.65 13.88
CA VAL A 391 10.90 -15.97 13.68
C VAL A 391 11.08 -14.46 13.77
N VAL A 392 10.31 -13.73 12.97
CA VAL A 392 10.27 -12.26 12.93
C VAL A 392 8.85 -11.76 13.18
N ALA A 393 8.69 -10.89 14.18
CA ALA A 393 7.48 -10.12 14.43
C ALA A 393 7.63 -8.72 13.80
N ASN A 394 7.03 -8.54 12.61
CA ASN A 394 7.08 -7.28 11.88
C ASN A 394 5.97 -6.33 12.30
N LEU A 395 4.72 -6.78 12.32
CA LEU A 395 3.59 -5.95 12.72
C LEU A 395 3.25 -6.21 14.20
N LEU A 396 3.04 -5.12 14.93
CA LEU A 396 2.64 -5.19 16.33
C LEU A 396 1.13 -5.11 16.42
N GLY A 397 0.52 -5.99 17.22
CA GLY A 397 -0.92 -6.07 17.35
C GLY A 397 -1.35 -7.43 17.92
N PRO A 398 -2.53 -7.52 18.55
CA PRO A 398 -2.97 -8.78 19.12
C PRO A 398 -3.16 -9.82 18.02
N GLY A 399 -2.81 -11.07 18.29
CA GLY A 399 -2.90 -12.15 17.31
C GLY A 399 -2.00 -13.32 17.62
N GLN A 400 -1.98 -14.30 16.72
CA GLN A 400 -1.16 -15.50 16.86
C GLN A 400 -0.71 -16.10 15.52
N ALA A 401 0.44 -16.74 15.52
CA ALA A 401 0.96 -17.49 14.39
C ALA A 401 1.62 -18.79 14.85
N ARG A 402 1.42 -19.87 14.09
CA ARG A 402 2.20 -21.10 14.24
C ARG A 402 3.19 -21.15 13.09
N LEU A 403 4.48 -21.20 13.40
CA LEU A 403 5.57 -21.05 12.43
C LEU A 403 6.57 -22.19 12.57
N PRO A 404 7.19 -22.64 11.47
CA PRO A 404 8.29 -23.60 11.52
C PRO A 404 9.52 -23.00 12.19
N LEU A 405 10.29 -23.83 12.89
CA LEU A 405 11.55 -23.45 13.54
C LEU A 405 12.78 -24.00 12.81
N PRO A 406 13.95 -23.35 12.94
CA PRO A 406 15.22 -23.93 12.52
C PRO A 406 15.47 -25.27 13.21
N GLY A 407 15.91 -26.28 12.47
CA GLY A 407 16.18 -27.61 13.01
C GLY A 407 14.95 -28.53 13.17
N GLY A 408 13.75 -28.07 12.80
CA GLY A 408 12.52 -28.85 12.81
C GLY A 408 11.57 -28.52 13.96
N GLY A 409 10.31 -28.91 13.82
CA GLY A 409 9.22 -28.54 14.74
C GLY A 409 8.64 -27.15 14.47
N GLN A 410 7.72 -26.72 15.33
CA GLN A 410 7.04 -25.43 15.22
C GLN A 410 7.00 -24.69 16.57
N ALA A 411 6.73 -23.39 16.51
CA ALA A 411 6.32 -22.60 17.67
C ALA A 411 4.99 -21.90 17.40
N LEU A 412 4.15 -21.84 18.43
CA LEU A 412 3.02 -20.94 18.51
C LEU A 412 3.45 -19.65 19.21
N LEU A 413 3.29 -18.54 18.50
CA LEU A 413 3.60 -17.20 18.99
C LEU A 413 2.28 -16.46 19.20
N ARG A 414 2.09 -15.84 20.36
CA ARG A 414 0.90 -15.00 20.63
C ARG A 414 1.29 -13.61 21.09
N GLN A 415 0.79 -12.59 20.39
CA GLN A 415 0.85 -11.21 20.85
C GLN A 415 -0.40 -10.90 21.68
N ARG A 416 -0.20 -10.53 22.95
CA ARG A 416 -1.21 -9.95 23.84
C ARG A 416 -0.88 -8.50 24.07
N THR A 417 -1.73 -7.61 23.56
CA THR A 417 -1.48 -6.18 23.59
C THR A 417 -2.76 -5.38 23.32
N GLY A 418 -2.82 -4.17 23.86
CA GLY A 418 -3.78 -3.14 23.45
C GLY A 418 -3.28 -2.26 22.31
N TYR A 419 -2.18 -2.63 21.64
CA TYR A 419 -1.68 -1.95 20.45
C TYR A 419 -2.77 -1.91 19.35
N PRO A 420 -2.97 -0.78 18.64
CA PRO A 420 -2.12 0.42 18.59
C PRO A 420 -2.43 1.50 19.63
N PHE A 421 -3.29 1.24 20.62
CA PHE A 421 -3.66 2.24 21.62
C PHE A 421 -2.76 2.24 22.86
N ALA A 422 -2.24 1.07 23.22
CA ALA A 422 -1.31 0.87 24.33
C ALA A 422 0.08 0.44 23.85
N GLY A 423 1.12 0.79 24.61
CA GLY A 423 2.52 0.53 24.26
C GLY A 423 3.10 -0.80 24.76
N SER A 424 2.39 -1.52 25.64
CA SER A 424 2.85 -2.81 26.18
C SER A 424 2.48 -3.95 25.23
N VAL A 425 3.49 -4.65 24.70
CA VAL A 425 3.34 -5.80 23.81
C VAL A 425 3.98 -7.03 24.44
N ARG A 426 3.16 -8.00 24.84
CA ARG A 426 3.63 -9.29 25.34
C ARG A 426 3.57 -10.33 24.22
N ILE A 427 4.71 -10.88 23.84
CA ILE A 427 4.85 -12.00 22.90
C ILE A 427 5.11 -13.28 23.69
N GLU A 428 4.12 -14.17 23.75
CA GLU A 428 4.23 -15.51 24.33
C GLU A 428 4.83 -16.47 23.30
N VAL A 429 5.79 -17.28 23.73
CA VAL A 429 6.53 -18.23 22.89
C VAL A 429 6.27 -19.65 23.37
N GLU A 430 5.62 -20.46 22.53
CA GLU A 430 5.27 -21.85 22.82
C GLU A 430 5.83 -22.78 21.74
N PRO A 431 7.11 -23.20 21.84
CA PRO A 431 7.66 -24.19 20.92
C PRO A 431 7.15 -25.60 21.27
N ASP A 432 7.05 -26.48 20.27
CA ASP A 432 6.58 -27.88 20.47
C ASP A 432 7.48 -28.67 21.45
N ALA A 433 8.76 -28.32 21.49
CA ALA A 433 9.77 -28.78 22.45
C ALA A 433 10.79 -27.64 22.69
N PRO A 434 11.57 -27.65 23.79
CA PRO A 434 12.63 -26.67 23.98
C PRO A 434 13.54 -26.57 22.76
N ALA A 435 13.70 -25.36 22.23
CA ALA A 435 14.39 -25.14 20.97
C ALA A 435 15.16 -23.82 20.98
N ARG A 436 16.37 -23.82 20.41
CA ARG A 436 17.18 -22.62 20.24
C ARG A 436 16.87 -21.96 18.90
N PHE A 437 16.36 -20.74 18.93
CA PHE A 437 16.13 -19.93 17.73
C PHE A 437 16.12 -18.44 18.05
N ARG A 438 16.25 -17.62 17.01
CA ARG A 438 16.15 -16.16 17.09
C ARG A 438 14.68 -15.73 17.00
N LEU A 439 14.23 -14.95 17.97
CA LEU A 439 13.02 -14.14 17.85
C LEU A 439 13.44 -12.69 17.60
N ARG A 440 13.05 -12.17 16.44
CA ARG A 440 13.30 -10.80 16.02
C ARG A 440 12.02 -9.98 16.20
N VAL A 441 12.07 -8.89 16.96
CA VAL A 441 10.89 -8.05 17.24
C VAL A 441 11.14 -6.62 16.76
N ARG A 442 10.24 -6.07 15.94
CA ARG A 442 10.38 -4.67 15.49
C ARG A 442 10.18 -3.70 16.66
N VAL A 443 11.08 -2.74 16.77
CA VAL A 443 10.94 -1.55 17.62
C VAL A 443 10.65 -0.35 16.70
N PRO A 444 9.44 0.24 16.74
CA PRO A 444 9.08 1.35 15.86
C PRO A 444 10.00 2.57 16.01
N ALA A 445 10.28 3.31 14.92
CA ALA A 445 11.18 4.47 14.96
C ALA A 445 10.67 5.64 15.82
N TRP A 446 9.37 5.70 16.10
CA TRP A 446 8.79 6.73 16.96
C TRP A 446 8.91 6.43 18.46
N ALA A 447 9.33 5.22 18.85
CA ALA A 447 9.27 4.72 20.22
C ALA A 447 10.58 4.94 21.01
N ASP A 448 11.06 6.19 21.05
CA ASP A 448 12.26 6.55 21.81
C ASP A 448 12.12 6.21 23.30
N GLY A 449 13.11 5.49 23.84
CA GLY A 449 13.10 5.00 25.22
C GLY A 449 12.37 3.65 25.40
N ALA A 450 12.13 2.92 24.32
CA ALA A 450 11.59 1.56 24.39
C ALA A 450 12.47 0.63 25.24
N THR A 451 11.82 -0.28 25.98
CA THR A 451 12.50 -1.32 26.76
C THR A 451 11.93 -2.69 26.45
N LEU A 452 12.74 -3.72 26.65
CA LEU A 452 12.38 -5.11 26.38
C LEU A 452 12.86 -6.01 27.52
N ALA A 453 11.96 -6.85 28.02
CA ALA A 453 12.25 -7.90 29.01
C ALA A 453 12.02 -9.28 28.38
N VAL A 454 12.86 -10.26 28.72
CA VAL A 454 12.76 -11.64 28.22
C VAL A 454 12.63 -12.61 29.38
N ALA A 455 11.65 -13.51 29.31
CA ALA A 455 11.41 -14.58 30.28
C ALA A 455 11.37 -14.10 31.75
N GLY A 456 10.75 -12.94 32.01
CA GLY A 456 10.63 -12.35 33.35
C GLY A 456 11.89 -11.68 33.89
N GLY A 457 12.95 -11.55 33.08
CA GLY A 457 14.14 -10.77 33.41
C GLY A 457 13.88 -9.27 33.52
N ALA A 458 14.89 -8.51 33.96
CA ALA A 458 14.81 -7.06 34.06
C ALA A 458 14.65 -6.42 32.65
N PRO A 459 13.82 -5.38 32.50
CA PRO A 459 13.73 -4.62 31.24
C PRO A 459 15.06 -3.98 30.87
N ALA A 460 15.46 -4.11 29.61
CA ALA A 460 16.66 -3.50 29.04
C ALA A 460 16.29 -2.51 27.91
N PRO A 461 17.00 -1.38 27.74
CA PRO A 461 16.78 -0.47 26.62
C PRO A 461 16.98 -1.17 25.27
N VAL A 462 16.13 -0.83 24.30
CA VAL A 462 16.26 -1.26 22.90
C VAL A 462 16.22 -0.05 21.97
N ALA A 463 16.94 -0.12 20.85
CA ALA A 463 17.03 0.99 19.91
C ALA A 463 15.72 1.16 19.12
N ALA A 464 15.21 2.39 19.05
CA ALA A 464 14.08 2.72 18.19
C ALA A 464 14.48 2.64 16.71
N GLY A 465 13.54 2.22 15.86
CA GLY A 465 13.80 2.12 14.41
C GLY A 465 14.77 0.99 14.07
N ALA A 466 14.74 -0.08 14.86
CA ALA A 466 15.57 -1.26 14.68
C ALA A 466 14.79 -2.53 15.03
N TYR A 467 15.37 -3.68 14.72
CA TYR A 467 14.90 -4.95 15.25
C TYR A 467 15.67 -5.32 16.52
N ALA A 468 14.95 -5.73 17.56
CA ALA A 468 15.52 -6.39 18.72
C ALA A 468 15.69 -7.88 18.39
N ASP A 469 16.94 -8.34 18.29
CA ASP A 469 17.29 -9.74 18.03
C ASP A 469 17.52 -10.49 19.35
N ILE A 470 16.70 -11.52 19.60
CA ILE A 470 16.75 -12.32 20.83
C ILE A 470 17.00 -13.78 20.45
N GLU A 471 18.25 -14.23 20.59
CA GLU A 471 18.62 -15.62 20.32
C GLU A 471 18.88 -16.36 21.63
N ARG A 472 18.04 -17.37 21.92
CA ARG A 472 18.16 -18.20 23.12
C ARG A 472 17.48 -19.54 22.90
N GLU A 473 17.64 -20.43 23.88
CA GLU A 473 16.75 -21.56 24.05
C GLU A 473 15.42 -21.08 24.64
N TRP A 474 14.34 -21.42 23.96
CA TRP A 474 12.96 -21.08 24.33
C TRP A 474 12.27 -22.33 24.86
N ALA A 475 11.55 -22.18 25.96
CA ALA A 475 10.68 -23.20 26.53
C ALA A 475 9.21 -22.73 26.54
N PRO A 476 8.23 -23.66 26.55
CA PRO A 476 6.83 -23.28 26.68
C PRO A 476 6.58 -22.37 27.88
N GLY A 477 5.93 -21.23 27.64
CA GLY A 477 5.62 -20.23 28.68
C GLY A 477 6.61 -19.06 28.77
N ASP A 478 7.73 -19.13 28.05
CA ASP A 478 8.60 -17.97 27.88
C ASP A 478 7.84 -16.82 27.19
N ALA A 479 8.20 -15.59 27.54
CA ALA A 479 7.61 -14.41 26.95
C ALA A 479 8.61 -13.27 26.78
N VAL A 480 8.39 -12.47 25.75
CA VAL A 480 9.04 -11.18 25.55
C VAL A 480 8.03 -10.08 25.87
N VAL A 481 8.40 -9.10 26.67
CA VAL A 481 7.57 -7.92 26.95
C VAL A 481 8.29 -6.69 26.42
N LEU A 482 7.72 -6.06 25.41
CA LEU A 482 8.19 -4.82 24.80
C LEU A 482 7.32 -3.67 25.32
N GLU A 483 7.94 -2.68 25.93
CA GLU A 483 7.27 -1.46 26.41
C GLU A 483 7.65 -0.28 25.50
N LEU A 484 6.64 0.28 24.81
CA LEU A 484 6.79 1.37 23.86
C LEU A 484 6.26 2.69 24.44
N PRO A 485 7.09 3.73 24.57
CA PRO A 485 6.61 5.06 24.98
C PRO A 485 5.70 5.70 23.92
N MET A 486 4.40 5.72 24.18
CA MET A 486 3.36 6.23 23.26
C MET A 486 3.18 7.76 23.36
N ARG A 487 4.25 8.54 23.20
CA ARG A 487 4.18 10.01 23.34
C ARG A 487 3.45 10.64 22.15
N PRO A 488 2.57 11.64 22.35
CA PRO A 488 2.09 12.48 21.27
C PRO A 488 3.25 13.17 20.54
N ARG A 489 3.17 13.23 19.22
CA ARG A 489 4.16 13.88 18.35
C ARG A 489 3.49 14.94 17.50
N VAL A 490 4.22 16.03 17.29
CA VAL A 490 3.82 17.16 16.46
C VAL A 490 4.52 17.05 15.11
N HIS A 491 3.78 17.30 14.04
CA HIS A 491 4.28 17.30 12.67
C HIS A 491 4.01 18.66 12.04
N ARG A 492 5.02 19.23 11.39
CA ARG A 492 4.89 20.48 10.64
C ARG A 492 5.11 20.26 9.15
N ARG A 493 4.33 20.98 8.35
CA ARG A 493 4.47 21.07 6.90
C ARG A 493 4.28 22.50 6.47
N VAL A 494 5.00 22.90 5.43
CA VAL A 494 4.87 24.23 4.82
C VAL A 494 4.57 24.03 3.34
N HIS A 495 3.52 24.67 2.87
CA HIS A 495 3.29 24.88 1.45
C HIS A 495 3.89 26.24 1.08
N ARG A 496 5.06 26.20 0.43
CA ARG A 496 5.79 27.38 -0.04
C ARG A 496 5.78 27.40 -1.57
N ASN A 497 5.55 28.57 -2.15
CA ASN A 497 5.82 28.82 -3.57
C ASN A 497 6.82 29.96 -3.70
N VAL A 498 7.91 29.70 -4.43
CA VAL A 498 8.94 30.69 -4.77
C VAL A 498 8.94 30.88 -6.28
N GLN A 499 8.64 32.10 -6.72
CA GLN A 499 8.78 32.45 -8.12
C GLN A 499 10.22 32.86 -8.41
N GLU A 500 10.80 32.20 -9.40
CA GLU A 500 12.13 32.47 -9.92
C GLU A 500 12.00 33.12 -11.30
N SER A 501 12.61 34.29 -11.47
CA SER A 501 12.58 35.05 -12.73
C SER A 501 13.89 35.83 -12.92
N ARG A 502 13.96 36.64 -13.97
CA ARG A 502 15.03 37.63 -14.15
C ARG A 502 14.44 39.03 -14.12
N ALA A 503 15.08 39.93 -13.38
CA ALA A 503 14.77 41.35 -13.45
C ALA A 503 15.13 41.91 -14.84
N PRO A 504 14.63 43.10 -15.22
CA PRO A 504 14.98 43.76 -16.49
C PRO A 504 16.49 43.96 -16.72
N ASP A 505 17.30 44.01 -15.66
CA ASP A 505 18.76 44.09 -15.73
C ASP A 505 19.45 42.71 -15.87
N GLY A 506 18.68 41.63 -15.96
CA GLY A 506 19.15 40.25 -16.10
C GLY A 506 19.50 39.55 -14.79
N SER A 507 19.46 40.24 -13.64
CA SER A 507 19.74 39.64 -12.33
C SER A 507 18.66 38.60 -11.97
N PRO A 508 19.03 37.48 -11.32
CA PRO A 508 18.05 36.49 -10.87
C PRO A 508 17.20 37.08 -9.74
N VAL A 509 15.88 36.95 -9.86
CA VAL A 509 14.92 37.31 -8.82
C VAL A 509 14.30 36.04 -8.28
N ARG A 510 14.32 35.88 -6.96
CA ARG A 510 13.73 34.75 -6.25
C ARG A 510 12.83 35.28 -5.14
N GLN A 511 11.53 35.22 -5.34
CA GLN A 511 10.56 35.78 -4.40
C GLN A 511 9.59 34.71 -3.91
N GLN A 512 9.49 34.54 -2.59
CA GLN A 512 8.41 33.75 -2.00
C GLN A 512 7.07 34.49 -2.19
N VAL A 513 6.13 33.84 -2.87
CA VAL A 513 4.80 34.41 -3.17
C VAL A 513 3.67 33.68 -2.43
N LEU A 514 3.95 32.53 -1.82
CA LEU A 514 2.99 31.77 -1.00
C LEU A 514 3.72 31.13 0.18
N HIS A 515 3.10 31.19 1.36
CA HIS A 515 3.55 30.49 2.55
C HIS A 515 2.34 30.12 3.42
N ASN A 516 2.03 28.83 3.51
CA ASN A 516 1.03 28.30 4.43
C ASN A 516 1.69 27.26 5.33
N ALA A 517 1.64 27.48 6.64
CA ALA A 517 2.18 26.54 7.62
C ALA A 517 1.07 25.70 8.25
N TRP A 518 1.36 24.43 8.49
CA TRP A 518 0.42 23.43 8.96
C TRP A 518 0.98 22.64 10.14
N LEU A 519 0.09 22.21 11.03
CA LEU A 519 0.42 21.32 12.14
C LEU A 519 -0.54 20.13 12.18
N ALA A 520 0.01 18.94 12.41
CA ALA A 520 -0.74 17.71 12.66
C ALA A 520 -0.20 16.97 13.89
N LEU A 521 -1.00 16.06 14.42
CA LEU A 521 -0.66 15.24 15.57
C LEU A 521 -0.62 13.76 15.21
N SER A 522 0.25 13.01 15.87
CA SER A 522 0.22 11.54 15.87
C SER A 522 0.52 10.99 17.25
N ARG A 523 0.13 9.75 17.52
CA ARG A 523 0.54 9.01 18.72
C ARG A 523 0.73 7.54 18.38
N GLY A 524 1.92 7.00 18.70
CA GLY A 524 2.30 5.67 18.23
C GLY A 524 2.27 5.59 16.70
N PRO A 525 1.66 4.54 16.11
CA PRO A 525 1.53 4.42 14.66
C PRO A 525 0.37 5.27 14.08
N LEU A 526 -0.47 5.90 14.92
CA LEU A 526 -1.72 6.52 14.48
C LEU A 526 -1.56 8.01 14.20
N ALA A 527 -1.96 8.44 13.01
CA ALA A 527 -2.26 9.83 12.70
C ALA A 527 -3.60 10.23 13.35
N TYR A 528 -3.72 11.49 13.76
CA TYR A 528 -4.88 12.01 14.48
C TYR A 528 -5.57 13.11 13.69
N ALA A 529 -6.89 13.20 13.82
CA ALA A 529 -7.71 14.21 13.18
C ALA A 529 -8.87 14.68 14.06
N THR A 530 -9.34 15.89 13.80
CA THR A 530 -10.57 16.43 14.40
C THR A 530 -11.70 16.45 13.37
N GLY A 531 -12.94 16.56 13.83
CA GLY A 531 -14.11 16.70 12.97
C GLY A 531 -14.22 18.11 12.36
N LEU A 532 -15.45 18.56 12.06
CA LEU A 532 -15.68 19.96 11.76
C LEU A 532 -15.41 20.81 13.00
N ILE A 533 -14.64 21.88 12.82
CA ILE A 533 -14.37 22.82 13.89
C ILE A 533 -15.64 23.63 14.17
N ASP A 534 -16.01 23.74 15.44
CA ASP A 534 -17.26 24.36 15.91
C ASP A 534 -18.53 23.76 15.28
N GLY A 535 -18.43 22.54 14.73
CA GLY A 535 -19.53 21.82 14.08
C GLY A 535 -19.82 22.19 12.62
N PHE A 536 -19.18 23.24 12.07
CA PHE A 536 -19.45 23.69 10.69
C PHE A 536 -18.24 24.11 9.87
N LYS A 537 -17.07 24.34 10.50
CA LYS A 537 -15.90 24.87 9.79
C LYS A 537 -15.03 23.74 9.25
N PRO A 538 -14.79 23.70 7.92
CA PRO A 538 -13.86 22.76 7.30
C PRO A 538 -12.42 23.26 7.29
N ARG A 539 -12.16 24.51 7.72
CA ARG A 539 -10.82 25.10 7.85
C ARG A 539 -10.86 26.14 8.97
N GLU A 540 -9.77 26.25 9.72
CA GLU A 540 -9.57 27.26 10.76
C GLU A 540 -8.07 27.55 10.87
N THR A 541 -7.73 28.82 11.09
CA THR A 541 -6.36 29.22 11.38
C THR A 541 -6.19 29.26 12.90
N VAL A 542 -5.31 28.43 13.43
CA VAL A 542 -5.03 28.39 14.88
C VAL A 542 -3.74 29.11 15.22
N ARG A 543 -3.74 29.78 16.37
CA ARG A 543 -2.52 30.31 16.98
C ARG A 543 -2.04 29.32 18.04
N LEU A 544 -0.75 29.01 17.97
CA LEU A 544 -0.05 28.14 18.89
C LEU A 544 1.25 28.82 19.33
N PRO A 545 1.79 28.48 20.51
CA PRO A 545 3.13 28.86 20.89
C PRO A 545 4.16 28.54 19.80
N GLY A 546 5.20 29.39 19.68
CA GLY A 546 6.24 29.22 18.66
C GLY A 546 7.17 28.03 18.89
N ASP A 547 7.30 27.57 20.14
CA ASP A 547 8.12 26.41 20.53
C ASP A 547 7.23 25.18 20.77
N ASP A 548 7.49 24.10 20.03
CA ASP A 548 6.75 22.84 20.13
C ASP A 548 6.85 22.22 21.54
N ALA A 549 7.93 22.47 22.29
CA ALA A 549 8.08 22.01 23.68
C ALA A 549 7.09 22.67 24.66
N THR A 550 6.52 23.81 24.27
CA THR A 550 5.54 24.55 25.06
C THR A 550 4.09 24.25 24.66
N LEU A 551 3.89 23.45 23.61
CA LEU A 551 2.55 23.02 23.21
C LEU A 551 1.90 22.18 24.30
N ARG A 552 0.69 22.57 24.68
CA ARG A 552 -0.12 21.81 25.63
C ARG A 552 -0.99 20.83 24.87
N ILE A 553 -0.58 19.57 24.90
CA ILE A 553 -1.34 18.42 24.37
C ILE A 553 -1.67 17.52 25.56
N GLU A 554 -2.96 17.40 25.87
CA GLU A 554 -3.47 16.52 26.91
C GLU A 554 -3.95 15.21 26.28
N GLU A 555 -3.52 14.07 26.81
CA GLU A 555 -4.08 12.76 26.45
C GLU A 555 -5.25 12.45 27.38
N LEU A 556 -6.46 12.44 26.82
CA LEU A 556 -7.66 12.09 27.57
C LEU A 556 -7.80 10.57 27.64
N PRO A 557 -8.24 10.02 28.79
CA PRO A 557 -8.42 8.59 28.94
C PRO A 557 -9.43 8.06 27.91
N PRO A 558 -9.21 6.83 27.39
CA PRO A 558 -10.11 6.23 26.42
C PRO A 558 -11.50 6.02 27.04
N ALA A 559 -12.55 6.14 26.20
CA ALA A 559 -13.95 6.03 26.63
C ALA A 559 -14.39 4.61 27.07
N GLY A 560 -13.45 3.65 27.10
CA GLY A 560 -13.68 2.26 27.48
C GLY A 560 -12.47 1.39 27.11
N GLU A 561 -12.53 0.12 27.50
CA GLU A 561 -11.53 -0.87 27.13
C GLU A 561 -11.51 -1.04 25.59
N GLY A 562 -10.32 -0.96 24.99
CA GLY A 562 -10.15 -1.02 23.53
C GLY A 562 -10.52 0.27 22.77
N ALA A 563 -10.88 1.36 23.45
CA ALA A 563 -11.06 2.65 22.78
C ALA A 563 -9.72 3.39 22.61
N ALA A 564 -9.63 4.19 21.56
CA ALA A 564 -8.46 5.02 21.32
C ALA A 564 -8.42 6.21 22.31
N PRO A 565 -7.23 6.64 22.75
CA PRO A 565 -7.09 7.88 23.51
C PRO A 565 -7.34 9.08 22.59
N VAL A 566 -7.95 10.13 23.16
CA VAL A 566 -8.18 11.41 22.48
C VAL A 566 -7.04 12.36 22.82
N LEU A 567 -6.52 13.09 21.83
CA LEU A 567 -5.54 14.14 22.04
C LEU A 567 -6.23 15.50 22.03
N ARG A 568 -6.15 16.23 23.14
CA ARG A 568 -6.67 17.59 23.28
C ARG A 568 -5.56 18.61 23.10
N LEU A 569 -5.63 19.38 22.02
CA LEU A 569 -4.72 20.47 21.72
C LEU A 569 -5.28 21.79 22.25
N HIS A 570 -4.54 22.46 23.14
CA HIS A 570 -4.89 23.79 23.60
C HIS A 570 -4.35 24.85 22.63
N CYS A 571 -5.25 25.65 22.07
CA CYS A 571 -4.92 26.74 21.14
C CYS A 571 -5.10 28.10 21.81
N GLU A 572 -4.33 29.11 21.40
CA GLU A 572 -4.48 30.47 21.92
C GLU A 572 -5.76 31.12 21.39
N GLY A 573 -6.47 31.84 22.28
CA GLY A 573 -7.65 32.63 21.89
C GLY A 573 -8.89 31.82 21.50
N ARG A 574 -8.90 30.50 21.73
CA ARG A 574 -10.08 29.65 21.48
C ARG A 574 -10.19 28.47 22.44
N ALA A 575 -11.33 27.78 22.42
CA ALA A 575 -11.49 26.50 23.11
C ALA A 575 -10.55 25.43 22.52
N PRO A 576 -10.07 24.47 23.35
CA PRO A 576 -9.25 23.35 22.88
C PRO A 576 -9.92 22.54 21.77
N LEU A 577 -9.10 21.87 20.97
CA LEU A 577 -9.54 20.97 19.89
C LEU A 577 -9.21 19.53 20.26
N ASP A 578 -10.23 18.68 20.17
CA ASP A 578 -10.08 17.24 20.42
C ASP A 578 -9.82 16.51 19.11
N PHE A 579 -8.84 15.62 19.14
CA PHE A 579 -8.42 14.79 18.04
C PHE A 579 -8.57 13.31 18.40
N GLU A 580 -9.10 12.54 17.46
CA GLU A 580 -9.21 11.09 17.52
C GLU A 580 -8.38 10.47 16.38
N PRO A 581 -8.05 9.16 16.41
CA PRO A 581 -7.33 8.54 15.30
C PRO A 581 -8.05 8.78 13.96
N TRP A 582 -7.29 9.20 12.95
CA TRP A 582 -7.82 9.64 11.66
C TRP A 582 -8.66 8.58 10.96
N TYR A 583 -8.31 7.30 11.11
CA TYR A 583 -9.06 6.20 10.52
C TYR A 583 -10.46 6.08 11.14
N ALA A 584 -10.60 6.41 12.44
CA ALA A 584 -11.84 6.33 13.21
C ALA A 584 -12.67 7.62 13.13
N ALA A 585 -12.04 8.74 12.75
CA ALA A 585 -12.62 10.06 12.85
C ALA A 585 -14.02 10.20 12.23
N GLY A 586 -14.94 10.82 12.97
CA GLY A 586 -16.35 10.96 12.57
C GLY A 586 -17.14 9.64 12.60
N GLY A 587 -16.64 8.63 13.33
CA GLY A 587 -17.26 7.32 13.49
C GLY A 587 -17.23 6.45 12.24
N ARG A 588 -16.27 6.68 11.32
CA ARG A 588 -16.16 5.97 10.02
C ARG A 588 -17.41 6.05 9.13
N ARG A 589 -18.30 7.02 9.36
CA ARG A 589 -19.55 7.18 8.62
C ARG A 589 -19.31 7.81 7.24
N ASP A 590 -20.12 7.41 6.25
CA ASP A 590 -20.12 8.08 4.95
C ASP A 590 -20.38 9.58 5.13
N ARG A 591 -19.72 10.40 4.31
CA ARG A 591 -19.80 11.86 4.30
C ARG A 591 -19.34 12.56 5.59
N CYS A 592 -18.66 11.88 6.51
CA CYS A 592 -18.04 12.55 7.65
C CYS A 592 -16.83 13.40 7.21
N TRP A 593 -16.66 14.56 7.84
CA TRP A 593 -15.49 15.42 7.61
C TRP A 593 -14.41 15.14 8.64
N ARG A 594 -13.15 15.23 8.23
CA ARG A 594 -11.97 15.07 9.09
C ARG A 594 -10.87 16.04 8.72
N LEU A 595 -10.15 16.51 9.72
CA LEU A 595 -9.08 17.51 9.63
C LEU A 595 -7.84 17.02 10.38
N THR A 596 -6.83 16.61 9.63
CA THR A 596 -5.52 16.18 10.16
C THR A 596 -4.59 17.37 10.36
N TRP A 597 -4.56 18.27 9.38
CA TRP A 597 -3.64 19.41 9.32
C TRP A 597 -4.39 20.70 9.65
N LEU A 598 -4.05 21.32 10.78
CA LEU A 598 -4.53 22.65 11.13
C LEU A 598 -3.67 23.73 10.49
N HIS A 599 -4.32 24.73 9.90
CA HIS A 599 -3.63 25.89 9.37
C HIS A 599 -3.11 26.76 10.53
N LEU A 600 -1.87 27.23 10.44
CA LEU A 600 -1.25 28.05 11.49
C LEU A 600 -1.30 29.54 11.17
N ALA A 601 -1.53 30.35 12.20
CA ALA A 601 -1.40 31.79 12.08
C ALA A 601 0.05 32.17 11.71
N PRO A 602 0.26 33.19 10.87
CA PRO A 602 1.59 33.71 10.60
C PRO A 602 2.26 34.25 11.86
N SER A 603 3.60 34.22 11.90
CA SER A 603 4.37 34.83 12.99
C SER A 603 4.04 36.33 13.11
N PRO A 604 3.87 36.89 14.32
CA PRO A 604 3.57 38.31 14.53
C PRO A 604 4.54 39.28 13.82
N ASP A 605 5.79 38.85 13.68
CA ASP A 605 6.91 39.60 13.12
C ASP A 605 7.08 39.39 11.60
N GLY A 606 6.16 38.64 10.97
CA GLY A 606 6.09 38.45 9.51
C GLY A 606 7.22 37.63 8.89
N ARG A 607 8.29 37.37 9.66
CA ARG A 607 9.41 36.51 9.26
C ARG A 607 9.05 35.07 9.57
N ALA A 608 9.07 34.21 8.55
CA ALA A 608 9.16 32.78 8.79
C ALA A 608 10.51 32.48 9.45
N HIS A 609 10.57 31.47 10.33
CA HIS A 609 11.85 31.01 10.89
C HIS A 609 12.87 30.58 9.82
N ASP A 610 12.39 30.29 8.59
CA ASP A 610 13.18 29.97 7.40
C ASP A 610 12.98 30.98 6.25
N ASP A 611 12.58 32.22 6.57
CA ASP A 611 12.46 33.26 5.55
C ASP A 611 13.86 33.56 5.00
N CYS A 612 14.10 33.14 3.77
CA CYS A 612 15.27 33.57 2.99
C CYS A 612 15.10 35.04 2.58
N GLY A 613 14.82 35.90 3.54
CA GLY A 613 14.77 37.35 3.39
C GLY A 613 16.17 37.91 3.62
N ALA A 614 17.10 37.62 2.73
CA ALA A 614 18.32 38.41 2.54
C ALA A 614 18.97 38.10 1.18
N MET A 615 18.80 39.08 0.27
CA MET A 615 19.37 39.28 -1.08
C MET A 615 18.84 38.41 -2.22
#